data_AF-B7JU78-F1
#
_entry.id   AF-B7JU78-F1
#
_cell.length_a   1.000
_cell.length_b   1.000
_cell.length_c   1.000
_cell.angle_alpha   90.00
_cell.angle_beta   90.00
_cell.angle_gamma   90.00
#
_symmetry.space_group_name_H-M   'P 1'
#
loop_
_entity.id
_entity.type
_entity.pdbx_description
1 polymer ?
#
loop_
_entity_poly.entity_id
_entity_poly.type
_entity_poly.pdbx_seq_one_letter_code
_entity_poly.pdbx_strand_id
1 'polypeptide(L)'
;MAQTYWGSEVAKNLGIGSSTLRKYCLALEEVGYPFERGSNNSRIFYHKDVAIIERLLTAMNKKNVTLEQAVNLAMTSVIENEIATVATDSVVDTEQIIVLSERIERLEQLNLELIQRLDQQSKFLQETDAQRIIREEQRDIQLMQVLREIQDSKRLIAASEQRKSLWSRLFGK
;
A
#
# COMPACT_ATOMS: atom_id res chain seq x y z
N MET A 1 -7.15 -15.00 2.21
CA MET A 1 -8.00 -14.85 3.42
C MET A 1 -8.06 -16.22 4.09
N ALA A 2 -7.59 -16.36 5.32
CA ALA A 2 -7.60 -17.66 6.00
C ALA A 2 -9.05 -18.02 6.39
N GLN A 3 -9.53 -19.19 5.99
CA GLN A 3 -10.87 -19.67 6.33
C GLN A 3 -10.92 -20.01 7.82
N THR A 4 -11.81 -19.34 8.56
CA THR A 4 -12.04 -19.57 9.98
C THR A 4 -13.26 -20.45 10.18
N TYR A 5 -13.14 -21.42 11.10
CA TYR A 5 -14.18 -22.38 11.42
C TYR A 5 -14.62 -22.19 12.87
N TRP A 6 -15.93 -22.31 13.09
CA TRP A 6 -16.51 -22.27 14.42
C TRP A 6 -16.51 -23.65 15.06
N GLY A 7 -16.42 -23.73 16.40
CA GLY A 7 -16.37 -25.03 17.10
C GLY A 7 -17.56 -25.95 16.84
N SER A 8 -18.74 -25.41 16.51
CA SER A 8 -19.92 -26.19 16.12
C SER A 8 -19.77 -26.86 14.75
N GLU A 9 -19.03 -26.24 13.84
CA GLU A 9 -18.74 -26.74 12.50
C GLU A 9 -17.60 -27.76 12.54
N VAL A 10 -16.53 -27.46 13.29
CA VAL A 10 -15.41 -28.39 13.49
C VAL A 10 -15.88 -29.70 14.14
N ALA A 11 -16.75 -29.63 15.15
CA ALA A 11 -17.31 -30.82 15.80
C ALA A 11 -18.10 -31.71 14.80
N LYS A 12 -18.89 -31.09 13.92
CA LYS A 12 -19.64 -31.81 12.87
C LYS A 12 -18.71 -32.42 11.83
N ASN A 13 -17.71 -31.66 11.37
CA ASN A 13 -16.75 -32.12 10.36
C ASN A 13 -15.91 -33.30 10.86
N LEU A 14 -15.53 -33.30 12.15
CA LEU A 14 -14.76 -34.38 12.77
C LEU A 14 -15.63 -35.52 13.32
N GLY A 15 -16.97 -35.43 13.24
CA GLY A 15 -17.88 -36.45 13.74
C GLY A 15 -17.83 -36.66 15.26
N ILE A 16 -17.42 -35.66 16.03
CA ILE A 16 -17.29 -35.74 17.49
C ILE A 16 -18.30 -34.83 18.20
N GLY A 17 -18.68 -35.18 19.43
CA GLY A 17 -19.51 -34.31 20.27
C GLY A 17 -18.77 -33.03 20.68
N SER A 18 -19.51 -31.92 20.81
CA SER A 18 -18.95 -30.62 21.23
C SER A 18 -18.24 -30.67 22.59
N SER A 19 -18.66 -31.58 23.49
CA SER A 19 -18.00 -31.85 24.77
C SER A 19 -16.62 -32.50 24.60
N THR A 20 -16.50 -33.45 23.67
CA THR A 20 -15.24 -34.13 23.34
C THR A 20 -14.25 -33.16 22.69
N LEU A 21 -14.73 -32.34 21.74
CA LEU A 21 -13.92 -31.28 21.13
C LEU A 21 -13.38 -30.33 22.19
N ARG A 22 -14.24 -29.86 23.11
CA ARG A 22 -13.82 -28.97 24.21
C ARG A 22 -12.77 -29.62 25.12
N LYS A 23 -12.90 -30.92 25.42
CA LYS A 23 -11.93 -31.67 26.23
C LYS A 23 -10.56 -31.74 25.55
N TYR A 24 -10.52 -31.99 24.24
CA TYR A 24 -9.26 -32.05 23.50
C TYR A 24 -8.60 -30.68 23.33
N CYS A 25 -9.39 -29.62 23.10
CA CYS A 25 -8.85 -28.26 23.09
C CYS A 25 -8.22 -27.88 24.43
N LEU A 26 -8.85 -28.25 25.56
CA LEU A 26 -8.28 -27.97 26.89
C LEU A 26 -6.94 -28.70 27.09
N ALA A 27 -6.87 -29.98 26.73
CA ALA A 27 -5.63 -30.76 26.85
C ALA A 27 -4.51 -30.20 25.95
N LEU A 28 -4.86 -29.66 24.77
CA LEU A 28 -3.92 -28.96 23.89
C LEU A 28 -3.47 -27.61 24.49
N GLU A 29 -4.38 -26.83 25.08
CA GLU A 29 -4.06 -25.57 25.78
C GLU A 29 -3.14 -25.81 26.99
N GLU A 30 -3.34 -26.90 27.75
CA GLU A 30 -2.50 -27.27 28.89
C GLU A 30 -1.05 -27.58 28.50
N VAL A 31 -0.84 -28.13 27.29
CA VAL A 31 0.49 -28.40 26.72
C VAL A 31 1.06 -27.16 25.99
N GLY A 32 0.33 -26.03 25.99
CA GLY A 32 0.80 -24.75 25.48
C GLY A 32 0.40 -24.45 24.03
N TYR A 33 -0.55 -25.19 23.45
CA TYR A 33 -1.06 -24.87 22.12
C TYR A 33 -2.03 -23.67 22.16
N PRO A 34 -1.75 -22.56 21.45
CA PRO A 34 -2.59 -21.39 21.50
C PRO A 34 -3.77 -21.50 20.53
N PHE A 35 -5.01 -21.45 21.05
CA PHE A 35 -6.19 -21.21 20.21
C PHE A 35 -6.54 -19.72 20.21
N GLU A 36 -6.79 -19.18 19.02
CA GLU A 36 -7.33 -17.83 18.91
C GLU A 36 -8.78 -17.78 19.38
N ARG A 37 -9.18 -16.60 19.85
CA ARG A 37 -10.50 -16.38 20.45
C ARG A 37 -11.19 -15.21 19.77
N GLY A 38 -12.45 -15.42 19.40
CA GLY A 38 -13.29 -14.36 18.85
C GLY A 38 -13.80 -13.39 19.91
N SER A 39 -14.62 -12.42 19.49
CA SER A 39 -15.18 -11.36 20.33
C SER A 39 -15.93 -11.85 21.58
N ASN A 40 -16.54 -13.03 21.53
CA ASN A 40 -17.26 -13.64 22.65
C ASN A 40 -16.41 -14.66 23.44
N ASN A 41 -15.08 -14.52 23.43
CA ASN A 41 -14.13 -15.47 24.03
C ASN A 41 -14.31 -16.93 23.53
N SER A 42 -14.96 -17.09 22.38
CA SER A 42 -15.22 -18.38 21.74
C SER A 42 -14.00 -18.77 20.91
N ARG A 43 -13.53 -20.00 21.05
CA ARG A 43 -12.38 -20.51 20.28
C ARG A 43 -12.72 -20.49 18.79
N ILE A 44 -11.85 -19.85 18.00
CA ILE A 44 -11.88 -19.90 16.54
C ILE A 44 -10.82 -20.90 16.08
N PHE A 45 -11.14 -21.67 15.05
CA PHE A 45 -10.29 -22.72 14.53
C PHE A 45 -9.86 -22.39 13.11
N TYR A 46 -8.56 -22.47 12.86
CA TYR A 46 -7.97 -22.47 11.53
C TYR A 46 -7.81 -23.89 11.02
N HIS A 47 -7.47 -24.02 9.74
CA HIS A 47 -7.19 -25.32 9.14
C HIS A 47 -6.10 -26.10 9.89
N LYS A 48 -5.06 -25.41 10.39
CA LYS A 48 -4.01 -25.99 11.24
C LYS A 48 -4.57 -26.61 12.53
N ASP A 49 -5.53 -25.94 13.17
CA ASP A 49 -6.10 -26.36 14.44
C ASP A 49 -6.98 -27.61 14.25
N VAL A 50 -7.76 -27.63 13.17
CA VAL A 50 -8.59 -28.78 12.79
C VAL A 50 -7.72 -30.00 12.51
N ALA A 51 -6.62 -29.83 11.76
CA ALA A 51 -5.69 -30.91 11.45
C ALA A 51 -5.03 -31.51 12.71
N ILE A 52 -4.69 -30.68 13.70
CA ILE A 52 -4.10 -31.16 14.96
C ILE A 52 -5.11 -31.98 15.75
N ILE A 53 -6.36 -31.53 15.81
CA ILE A 53 -7.43 -32.23 16.53
C ILE A 53 -7.78 -33.56 15.83
N GLU A 54 -7.79 -33.60 14.51
CA GLU A 54 -7.97 -34.82 13.72
C GLU A 54 -6.85 -35.85 13.97
N ARG A 55 -5.61 -35.37 14.05
CA ARG A 55 -4.45 -36.23 14.39
C ARG A 55 -4.53 -36.75 15.81
N LEU A 56 -4.91 -35.90 16.76
CA LEU A 56 -5.15 -36.31 18.14
C LEU A 56 -6.23 -37.39 18.21
N LEU A 57 -7.33 -37.23 17.48
CA LEU A 57 -8.38 -38.24 17.39
C LEU A 57 -7.86 -39.57 16.83
N THR A 58 -7.04 -39.50 15.79
CA THR A 58 -6.40 -40.68 15.19
C THR A 58 -5.42 -41.36 16.14
N ALA A 59 -4.67 -40.59 16.93
CA ALA A 59 -3.77 -41.12 17.96
C ALA A 59 -4.54 -41.78 19.11
N MET A 60 -5.66 -41.19 19.53
CA MET A 60 -6.57 -41.75 20.54
C MET A 60 -7.23 -43.06 20.10
N ASN A 61 -7.39 -43.28 18.78
CA ASN A 61 -7.94 -44.52 18.24
C ASN A 61 -6.93 -45.69 18.23
N LYS A 62 -5.63 -45.43 18.44
CA LYS A 62 -4.62 -46.48 18.60
C LYS A 62 -4.72 -47.05 20.03
N LYS A 63 -4.80 -48.38 20.16
CA LYS A 63 -4.98 -49.05 21.46
C LYS A 63 -3.88 -48.66 22.46
N ASN A 64 -4.27 -48.33 23.70
CA ASN A 64 -3.44 -48.01 24.86
C ASN A 64 -2.62 -46.69 24.82
N VAL A 65 -3.16 -45.61 24.24
CA VAL A 65 -2.54 -44.27 24.32
C VAL A 65 -3.32 -43.40 25.31
N THR A 66 -2.62 -42.76 26.26
CA THR A 66 -3.25 -41.77 27.15
C THR A 66 -3.47 -40.44 26.43
N LEU A 67 -4.41 -39.62 26.90
CA LEU A 67 -4.72 -38.33 26.28
C LEU A 67 -3.48 -37.43 26.16
N GLU A 68 -2.63 -37.39 27.19
CA GLU A 68 -1.38 -36.63 27.19
C GLU A 68 -0.38 -37.15 26.16
N GLN A 69 -0.25 -38.48 26.02
CA GLN A 69 0.62 -39.09 25.01
C GLN A 69 0.11 -38.80 23.60
N ALA A 70 -1.21 -38.84 23.38
CA ALA A 70 -1.82 -38.50 22.10
C ALA A 70 -1.63 -37.02 21.73
N VAL A 71 -1.71 -36.11 22.71
CA VAL A 71 -1.42 -34.68 22.52
C VAL A 71 0.03 -34.47 22.13
N ASN A 72 0.98 -35.07 22.86
CA ASN A 72 2.40 -34.95 22.56
C ASN A 72 2.74 -35.51 21.17
N LEU A 73 2.17 -36.67 20.80
CA LEU A 73 2.36 -37.26 19.47
C LEU A 73 1.79 -36.36 18.35
N ALA A 74 0.62 -35.75 18.57
CA ALA A 74 0.04 -34.81 17.62
C ALA A 74 0.93 -33.57 17.43
N MET A 75 1.53 -33.06 18.52
CA MET A 75 2.44 -31.91 18.49
C MET A 75 3.81 -32.23 17.87
N THR A 76 4.43 -33.38 18.20
CA THR A 76 5.69 -33.80 17.59
C THR A 76 5.55 -34.04 16.08
N SER A 77 4.41 -34.60 15.65
CA SER A 77 4.11 -34.74 14.23
C SER A 77 3.86 -33.40 13.52
N VAL A 78 3.45 -32.34 14.23
CA VAL A 78 3.44 -30.98 13.67
C VAL A 78 4.86 -30.50 13.44
N ILE A 79 5.80 -30.75 14.35
CA ILE A 79 7.21 -30.36 14.17
C ILE A 79 7.84 -31.14 13.01
N GLU A 80 7.59 -32.45 12.90
CA GLU A 80 8.08 -33.26 11.77
C GLU A 80 7.42 -32.88 10.45
N ASN A 81 6.13 -32.54 10.44
CA ASN A 81 5.46 -32.03 9.25
C ASN A 81 5.78 -30.57 8.97
N GLU A 82 6.16 -29.74 9.94
CA GLU A 82 6.70 -28.39 9.73
C GLU A 82 8.12 -28.49 9.19
N ILE A 83 8.92 -29.47 9.61
CA ILE A 83 10.25 -29.73 9.02
C ILE A 83 10.11 -30.35 7.63
N ALA A 84 9.14 -31.25 7.42
CA ALA A 84 8.87 -31.86 6.12
C ALA A 84 8.14 -30.92 5.17
N THR A 85 7.22 -30.07 5.63
CA THR A 85 6.65 -28.98 4.84
C THR A 85 7.66 -27.88 4.63
N VAL A 86 8.52 -27.52 5.57
CA VAL A 86 9.68 -26.67 5.27
C VAL A 86 10.62 -27.36 4.27
N ALA A 87 10.73 -28.69 4.24
CA ALA A 87 11.53 -29.42 3.25
C ALA A 87 10.83 -29.65 1.89
N THR A 88 9.50 -29.63 1.81
CA THR A 88 8.73 -29.76 0.56
C THR A 88 8.22 -28.41 0.03
N ASP A 89 8.13 -27.39 0.87
CA ASP A 89 7.90 -25.98 0.57
C ASP A 89 9.25 -25.25 0.38
N SER A 90 10.39 -25.85 0.77
CA SER A 90 11.72 -25.50 0.24
C SER A 90 11.97 -26.03 -1.17
N VAL A 91 11.00 -26.77 -1.75
CA VAL A 91 10.91 -26.99 -3.19
C VAL A 91 9.77 -26.13 -3.76
N VAL A 92 9.59 -24.90 -3.26
CA VAL A 92 9.31 -23.81 -4.19
C VAL A 92 10.51 -23.80 -5.13
N ASP A 93 10.32 -24.40 -6.31
CA ASP A 93 11.31 -24.54 -7.38
C ASP A 93 12.31 -23.40 -7.33
N THR A 94 13.59 -23.71 -7.10
CA THR A 94 14.68 -22.72 -7.22
C THR A 94 14.55 -21.91 -8.52
N GLU A 95 14.00 -22.54 -9.56
CA GLU A 95 13.64 -21.96 -10.84
C GLU A 95 12.54 -20.88 -10.75
N GLN A 96 11.48 -21.08 -9.97
CA GLN A 96 10.46 -20.05 -9.72
C GLN A 96 11.02 -18.86 -8.94
N ILE A 97 11.92 -19.10 -7.97
CA ILE A 97 12.60 -18.02 -7.23
C ILE A 97 13.49 -17.21 -8.17
N ILE A 98 14.27 -17.87 -9.03
CA ILE A 98 15.12 -17.20 -10.04
C ILE A 98 14.26 -16.35 -10.99
N VAL A 99 13.15 -16.90 -11.50
CA VAL A 99 12.25 -16.17 -12.41
C VAL A 99 11.62 -14.95 -11.73
N LEU A 100 11.23 -15.08 -10.45
CA LEU A 100 10.69 -13.96 -9.67
C LEU A 100 11.76 -12.89 -9.40
N SER A 101 12.99 -13.28 -9.07
CA SER A 101 14.12 -12.37 -8.90
C SER A 101 14.44 -11.59 -10.18
N GLU A 102 14.53 -12.27 -11.33
CA GLU A 102 14.72 -11.61 -12.63
C GLU A 102 13.58 -10.66 -13.00
N ARG A 103 12.34 -10.99 -12.57
CA ARG A 103 11.19 -10.12 -12.78
C ARG A 103 11.28 -8.88 -11.89
N ILE A 104 11.71 -9.03 -10.65
CA ILE A 104 11.92 -7.91 -9.71
C ILE A 104 13.00 -6.98 -10.25
N GLU A 105 14.16 -7.51 -10.67
CA GLU A 105 15.24 -6.69 -11.24
C GLU A 105 14.78 -5.90 -12.47
N ARG A 106 14.00 -6.53 -13.37
CA ARG A 106 13.40 -5.82 -14.52
C ARG A 106 12.43 -4.73 -14.09
N LEU A 107 11.62 -4.96 -13.05
CA LEU A 107 10.70 -3.96 -12.53
C LEU A 107 11.44 -2.80 -11.87
N GLU A 108 12.53 -3.06 -11.16
CA GLU A 108 13.41 -2.04 -10.58
C GLU A 108 14.06 -1.18 -11.67
N GLN A 109 14.57 -1.80 -12.74
CA GLN A 109 15.13 -1.09 -13.89
C GLN A 109 14.08 -0.19 -14.55
N LEU A 110 12.88 -0.70 -14.82
CA LEU A 110 11.79 0.10 -15.39
C LEU A 110 11.36 1.24 -14.47
N ASN A 111 11.31 1.01 -13.15
CA ASN A 111 11.02 2.07 -12.19
C ASN A 111 12.08 3.16 -12.20
N LEU A 112 13.36 2.80 -12.26
CA LEU A 112 14.45 3.77 -12.36
C LEU A 112 14.35 4.60 -13.64
N GLU A 113 14.08 3.97 -14.79
CA GLU A 113 13.87 4.69 -16.05
C GLU A 113 12.65 5.62 -16.00
N LEU A 114 11.55 5.18 -15.38
CA LEU A 114 10.36 6.00 -15.19
C LEU A 114 10.65 7.22 -14.32
N ILE A 115 11.34 7.04 -13.20
CA ILE A 115 11.76 8.13 -12.31
C ILE A 115 12.63 9.13 -13.09
N GLN A 116 13.61 8.65 -13.86
CA GLN A 116 14.47 9.52 -14.66
C GLN A 116 13.69 10.32 -15.71
N ARG A 117 12.72 9.70 -16.40
CA ARG A 117 11.87 10.40 -17.36
C ARG A 117 10.97 11.44 -16.68
N LEU A 118 10.41 11.12 -15.52
CA LEU A 118 9.61 12.07 -14.73
C LEU A 118 10.45 13.26 -14.28
N ASP A 119 11.67 13.03 -13.82
CA ASP A 119 12.60 14.10 -13.43
C ASP A 119 12.96 14.99 -14.63
N GLN A 120 13.21 14.40 -15.79
CA GLN A 120 13.47 15.15 -17.03
C GLN A 120 12.26 16.01 -17.45
N GLN A 121 11.06 15.44 -17.41
CA GLN A 121 9.84 16.18 -17.71
C GLN A 121 9.61 17.33 -16.72
N SER A 122 9.81 17.07 -15.42
CA SER A 122 9.69 18.09 -14.37
C SER A 122 10.64 19.26 -14.59
N LYS A 123 11.91 18.97 -14.91
CA LYS A 123 12.91 20.00 -15.23
C LYS A 123 12.52 20.81 -16.45
N PHE A 124 12.11 20.16 -17.53
CA PHE A 124 11.66 20.85 -18.75
C PHE A 124 10.46 21.77 -18.46
N LEU A 125 9.47 21.29 -17.70
CA LEU A 125 8.32 22.12 -17.30
C LEU A 125 8.75 23.34 -16.49
N GLN A 126 9.62 23.16 -15.49
CA GLN A 126 10.16 24.27 -14.69
C GLN A 126 10.90 25.30 -15.54
N GLU A 127 11.73 24.86 -16.48
CA GLU A 127 12.42 25.77 -17.41
C GLU A 127 11.44 26.53 -18.31
N THR A 128 10.42 25.84 -18.84
CA THR A 128 9.41 26.48 -19.68
C THR A 128 8.58 27.51 -18.91
N ASP A 129 8.23 27.22 -17.66
CA ASP A 129 7.48 28.12 -16.79
C ASP A 129 8.34 29.34 -16.40
N ALA A 130 9.60 29.12 -16.01
CA ALA A 130 10.53 30.20 -15.73
C ALA A 130 10.69 31.13 -16.95
N GLN A 131 10.84 30.56 -18.15
CA GLN A 131 10.96 31.35 -19.36
C GLN A 131 9.66 32.03 -19.80
N ARG A 132 8.51 31.49 -19.39
CA ARG A 132 7.22 32.15 -19.57
C ARG A 132 7.08 33.35 -18.64
N ILE A 133 7.44 33.20 -17.36
CA ILE A 133 7.43 34.28 -16.37
C ILE A 133 8.31 35.44 -16.85
N ILE A 134 9.54 35.17 -17.27
CA ILE A 134 10.45 36.21 -17.79
C ILE A 134 9.84 36.94 -19.00
N ARG A 135 9.20 36.20 -19.92
CA ARG A 135 8.53 36.80 -21.10
C ARG A 135 7.27 37.60 -20.73
N GLU A 136 6.58 37.25 -19.66
CA GLU A 136 5.44 38.00 -19.15
C GLU A 136 5.93 39.29 -18.49
N GLU A 137 6.94 39.23 -17.63
CA GLU A 137 7.56 40.42 -17.01
C GLU A 137 8.11 41.40 -18.06
N GLN A 138 8.81 40.90 -19.09
CA GLN A 138 9.30 41.76 -20.19
C GLN A 138 8.16 42.44 -20.95
N ARG A 139 7.05 41.73 -21.20
CA ARG A 139 5.86 42.30 -21.84
C ARG A 139 5.24 43.38 -20.96
N ASP A 140 5.13 43.13 -19.66
CA ASP A 140 4.57 44.11 -18.72
C ASP A 140 5.41 45.38 -18.64
N ILE A 141 6.75 45.25 -18.64
CA ILE A 141 7.66 46.40 -18.70
C ILE A 141 7.43 47.20 -19.99
N GLN A 142 7.36 46.54 -21.15
CA GLN A 142 7.11 47.20 -22.43
C GLN A 142 5.74 47.90 -22.45
N LEU A 143 4.69 47.26 -21.94
CA LEU A 143 3.36 47.85 -21.85
C LEU A 143 3.35 49.09 -20.95
N MET A 144 4.02 49.03 -19.79
CA MET A 144 4.15 50.18 -18.90
C MET A 144 4.90 51.35 -19.56
N GLN A 145 5.94 51.04 -20.34
CA GLN A 145 6.69 52.06 -21.08
C GLN A 145 5.78 52.76 -22.12
N VAL A 146 5.07 51.98 -22.94
CA VAL A 146 4.12 52.52 -23.94
C VAL A 146 3.03 53.35 -23.26
N LEU A 147 2.49 52.90 -22.13
CA LEU A 147 1.48 53.65 -21.38
C LEU A 147 2.01 55.00 -20.89
N ARG A 148 3.27 55.06 -20.41
CA ARG A 148 3.93 56.32 -20.01
C ARG A 148 4.10 57.25 -21.21
N GLU A 149 4.61 56.73 -22.33
CA GLU A 149 4.80 57.52 -23.56
C GLU A 149 3.48 58.10 -24.08
N ILE A 150 2.39 57.33 -24.03
CA ILE A 150 1.04 57.80 -24.38
C ILE A 150 0.58 58.90 -23.40
N GLN A 151 0.80 58.71 -22.10
CA GLN A 151 0.40 59.69 -21.09
C GLN A 151 1.17 61.02 -21.25
N ASP A 152 2.47 60.96 -21.50
CA ASP A 152 3.30 62.13 -21.72
C ASP A 152 2.94 62.83 -23.03
N SER A 153 2.66 62.07 -24.10
CA SER A 153 2.15 62.63 -25.36
C SER A 153 0.82 63.36 -25.16
N LYS A 154 -0.12 62.77 -24.42
CA LYS A 154 -1.41 63.41 -24.08
C LYS A 154 -1.21 64.70 -23.30
N ARG A 155 -0.28 64.73 -22.34
CA ARG A 155 0.06 65.95 -21.57
C ARG A 155 0.64 67.04 -22.47
N LEU A 156 1.56 66.69 -23.38
CA LEU A 156 2.14 67.63 -24.33
C LEU A 156 1.09 68.21 -25.29
N ILE A 157 0.19 67.38 -25.81
CA ILE A 157 -0.92 67.81 -26.66
C ILE A 157 -1.82 68.79 -25.89
N ALA A 158 -2.28 68.42 -24.69
CA ALA A 158 -3.13 69.28 -23.86
C ALA A 158 -2.45 70.62 -23.52
N ALA A 159 -1.17 70.61 -23.17
CA ALA A 159 -0.41 71.83 -22.92
C ALA A 159 -0.27 72.72 -24.18
N SER A 160 -0.09 72.09 -25.36
CA SER A 160 -0.03 72.82 -26.63
C SER A 160 -1.38 73.45 -27.01
N GLU A 161 -2.49 72.76 -26.78
CA GLU A 161 -3.85 73.25 -27.03
C GLU A 161 -4.19 74.41 -26.09
N GLN A 162 -3.85 74.30 -24.80
CA GLN A 162 -4.02 75.39 -23.84
C GLN A 162 -3.22 76.63 -24.25
N ARG A 163 -1.96 76.47 -24.66
CA ARG A 163 -1.16 77.59 -25.18
C ARG A 163 -1.85 78.23 -26.39
N LYS A 164 -2.22 77.44 -27.41
CA LYS A 164 -2.92 77.96 -28.60
C LYS A 164 -4.19 78.74 -28.23
N SER A 165 -5.00 78.23 -27.30
CA SER A 165 -6.21 78.90 -26.81
C SER A 165 -5.91 80.22 -26.07
N LEU A 166 -4.81 80.30 -25.33
CA LEU A 166 -4.39 81.53 -24.67
C LEU A 166 -3.90 82.57 -25.68
N TRP A 167 -3.08 82.15 -26.66
CA TRP A 167 -2.61 83.03 -27.74
C TRP A 167 -3.75 83.57 -28.60
N SER A 168 -4.73 82.73 -28.94
CA SER A 168 -5.91 83.19 -29.71
C SER A 168 -6.77 84.20 -28.94
N ARG A 169 -6.81 84.13 -27.60
CA ARG A 169 -7.54 85.10 -26.76
C ARG A 169 -6.80 86.42 -26.55
N LEU A 170 -5.46 86.39 -26.53
CA LEU A 170 -4.63 87.57 -26.30
C LEU A 170 -4.35 88.37 -27.59
N PHE A 171 -4.31 87.70 -28.74
CA PHE A 171 -3.91 88.32 -30.02
C PHE A 171 -4.92 88.11 -31.15
N GLY A 172 -6.01 87.37 -30.92
CA GLY A 172 -7.16 87.35 -31.82
C GLY A 172 -7.96 88.63 -31.62
N LYS A 173 -8.01 89.45 -32.67
CA LYS A 173 -8.82 90.69 -32.73
C LYS A 173 -10.30 90.41 -32.52
#